data_AF-A0AAN9DIX1-F1
#
_entry.id   AF-A0AAN9DIX1-F1
#
_cell.length_a   1.000
_cell.length_b   1.000
_cell.length_c   1.000
_cell.angle_alpha   90.00
_cell.angle_beta   90.00
_cell.angle_gamma   90.00
#
_symmetry.space_group_name_H-M   'P 1'
#
loop_
_entity.id
_entity.type
_entity.pdbx_description
1 polymer ?
#
loop_
_entity_poly.entity_id
_entity_poly.type
_entity_poly.pdbx_seq_one_letter_code
_entity_poly.pdbx_strand_id
1 'polypeptide(L)'
;MDRINPESKSVLCTFLDKNNQSKYVFFTQKRSAGDINIGFTNGEDVWKTHLSEEIVSQLFKKFALKSTEDCTVKLKYACKAGRAFVKLQEDSAVLHLGPEPTDLSLSLSKLTVSEGRTEVKELLFKMADSLQQLESQGASSSFSPVKNPQKRSSEYEPRNHHTGPIVAVRKRLPGDSLINPGTKRKKPATGVAFDDGDDE
;
A
#
# COMPACT_ATOMS: atom_id res chain seq x y z
N MET A 1 11.61 14.93 37.58
CA MET A 1 10.57 13.90 37.39
C MET A 1 9.63 14.47 36.34
N ASP A 2 9.48 13.95 35.13
CA ASP A 2 8.96 12.63 34.76
C ASP A 2 9.68 12.06 33.54
N ARG A 3 10.19 10.83 33.65
CA ARG A 3 10.52 10.02 32.47
C ARG A 3 9.22 9.42 31.97
N ILE A 4 8.49 10.16 31.14
CA ILE A 4 7.40 9.59 30.35
C ILE A 4 8.07 8.62 29.36
N ASN A 5 8.04 7.34 29.70
CA ASN A 5 8.43 6.28 28.79
C ASN A 5 7.56 6.42 27.53
N PRO A 6 8.12 6.58 26.31
CA PRO A 6 7.30 6.79 25.14
C PRO A 6 6.47 5.53 24.87
N GLU A 7 5.17 5.59 25.12
CA GLU A 7 4.24 4.54 24.74
C GLU A 7 4.40 4.27 23.23
N SER A 8 4.85 3.06 22.91
CA SER A 8 5.17 2.69 21.54
C SER A 8 3.88 2.29 20.82
N LYS A 9 3.20 3.28 20.24
CA LYS A 9 2.10 3.04 19.27
C LYS A 9 2.63 2.35 18.00
N SER A 10 1.96 1.33 17.50
CA SER A 10 2.32 0.65 16.25
C SER A 10 1.09 0.51 15.38
N VAL A 11 1.16 1.02 14.16
CA VAL A 11 0.11 0.80 13.17
C VAL A 11 0.27 -0.60 12.60
N LEU A 12 -0.79 -1.39 12.65
CA LEU A 12 -0.73 -2.82 12.34
C LEU A 12 -1.18 -3.09 10.91
N CYS A 13 -2.37 -2.63 10.55
CA CYS A 13 -2.98 -2.85 9.23
C CYS A 13 -4.10 -1.85 8.96
N THR A 14 -4.48 -1.74 7.69
CA THR A 14 -5.83 -1.33 7.33
C THR A 14 -6.62 -2.58 6.97
N PHE A 15 -7.92 -2.60 7.27
CA PHE A 15 -8.82 -3.64 6.77
C PHE A 15 -10.12 -3.02 6.27
N LEU A 16 -10.76 -3.75 5.37
CA LEU A 16 -12.05 -3.39 4.79
C LEU A 16 -13.10 -4.26 5.47
N ASP A 17 -14.09 -3.64 6.09
CA ASP A 17 -15.18 -4.39 6.70
C ASP A 17 -16.07 -4.98 5.60
N LYS A 18 -16.23 -6.31 5.66
CA LYS A 18 -17.05 -7.10 4.77
C LYS A 18 -18.47 -6.54 4.62
N ASN A 19 -19.05 -6.03 5.71
CA ASN A 19 -20.48 -5.76 5.76
C ASN A 19 -20.86 -4.41 5.14
N ASN A 20 -20.03 -3.38 5.36
CA ASN A 20 -20.33 -2.00 4.97
C ASN A 20 -19.29 -1.41 4.00
N GLN A 21 -18.24 -2.15 3.63
CA GLN A 21 -17.12 -1.68 2.82
C GLN A 21 -16.37 -0.47 3.42
N SER A 22 -16.58 -0.19 4.71
CA SER A 22 -15.86 0.86 5.42
C SER A 22 -14.42 0.41 5.67
N LYS A 23 -13.50 1.36 5.51
CA LYS A 23 -12.08 1.14 5.75
C LYS A 23 -11.71 1.59 7.15
N TYR A 24 -10.99 0.75 7.85
CA TYR A 24 -10.51 1.04 9.20
C TYR A 24 -9.00 0.95 9.27
N VAL A 25 -8.41 1.76 10.15
CA VAL A 25 -7.00 1.67 10.55
C VAL A 25 -6.94 0.99 11.90
N PHE A 26 -6.13 -0.06 11.98
CA PHE A 26 -5.92 -0.82 13.20
C PHE A 26 -4.55 -0.51 13.81
N PHE A 27 -4.51 -0.31 15.11
CA PHE A 27 -3.30 0.06 15.82
C PHE A 27 -3.22 -0.60 17.20
N THR A 28 -2.00 -0.82 17.66
CA THR A 28 -1.70 -1.16 19.05
C THR A 28 -0.94 -0.05 19.72
N GLN A 29 -1.04 0.02 21.03
CA GLN A 29 -0.24 0.90 21.87
C GLN A 29 0.29 0.06 23.03
N LYS A 30 1.60 -0.13 23.05
CA LYS A 30 2.26 -0.78 24.17
C LYS A 30 2.38 0.21 25.32
N ARG A 31 1.84 -0.16 26.48
CA ARG A 31 1.98 0.59 27.73
C ARG A 31 3.11 -0.01 28.58
N SER A 32 3.55 0.75 29.58
CA SER A 32 4.45 0.27 30.62
C SER A 32 3.89 -0.99 31.31
N ALA A 33 4.78 -1.88 31.75
CA ALA A 33 4.44 -3.11 32.49
C ALA A 33 3.63 -4.20 31.74
N GLY A 34 3.69 -4.27 30.40
CA GLY A 34 3.16 -5.41 29.64
C GLY A 34 1.71 -5.26 29.17
N ASP A 35 1.02 -4.23 29.63
CA ASP A 35 -0.30 -3.86 29.15
C ASP A 35 -0.27 -3.38 27.69
N ILE A 36 -1.27 -3.80 26.91
CA ILE A 36 -1.38 -3.44 25.50
C ILE A 36 -2.79 -2.95 25.23
N ASN A 37 -2.89 -1.74 24.72
CA ASN A 37 -4.14 -1.23 24.18
C ASN A 37 -4.25 -1.61 22.72
N ILE A 38 -5.43 -2.07 22.35
CA ILE A 38 -5.78 -2.38 20.98
C ILE A 38 -6.90 -1.42 20.57
N GLY A 39 -6.78 -0.83 19.39
CA GLY A 39 -7.80 0.07 18.89
C GLY A 39 -7.88 0.11 17.38
N PHE A 40 -9.00 0.64 16.90
CA PHE A 40 -9.19 0.94 15.50
C PHE A 40 -9.97 2.24 15.32
N THR A 41 -9.86 2.82 14.13
CA THR A 41 -10.54 4.06 13.76
C THR A 41 -10.99 4.02 12.31
N ASN A 42 -12.12 4.67 12.02
CA ASN A 42 -12.59 4.97 10.66
C ASN A 42 -12.09 6.35 10.15
N GLY A 43 -11.31 7.08 10.95
CA GLY A 43 -10.86 8.44 10.66
C GLY A 43 -11.70 9.53 11.34
N GLU A 44 -12.85 9.18 11.91
CA GLU A 44 -13.74 10.10 12.64
C GLU A 44 -13.85 9.69 14.11
N ASP A 45 -14.28 8.45 14.32
CA ASP A 45 -14.43 7.82 15.62
C ASP A 45 -13.27 6.87 15.92
N VAL A 46 -13.01 6.65 17.22
CA VAL A 46 -11.97 5.74 17.69
C VAL A 46 -12.56 4.79 18.72
N TRP A 47 -12.26 3.51 18.56
CA TRP A 47 -12.59 2.47 19.53
C TRP A 47 -11.32 1.90 20.12
N LYS A 48 -11.28 1.74 21.44
CA LYS A 48 -10.14 1.17 22.17
C LYS A 48 -10.61 0.13 23.17
N THR A 49 -9.74 -0.82 23.44
CA THR A 49 -9.87 -1.74 24.56
C THR A 49 -8.59 -1.79 25.35
N HIS A 50 -8.75 -1.82 26.67
CA HIS A 50 -7.66 -2.00 27.61
C HIS A 50 -7.50 -3.48 27.91
N LEU A 51 -6.43 -4.09 27.40
CA LEU A 51 -6.12 -5.47 27.74
C LEU A 51 -5.16 -5.46 28.92
N SER A 52 -5.69 -5.66 30.12
CA SER A 52 -4.88 -5.96 31.31
C SER A 52 -4.22 -7.33 31.15
N GLU A 53 -3.14 -7.58 31.88
CA GLU A 53 -2.43 -8.86 31.89
C GLU A 53 -3.35 -10.09 32.07
N GLU A 54 -4.39 -9.96 32.91
CA GLU A 54 -5.38 -11.02 33.12
C GLU A 54 -6.24 -11.28 31.88
N ILE A 55 -6.75 -10.21 31.25
CA ILE A 55 -7.57 -10.33 30.03
C ILE A 55 -6.70 -10.87 28.89
N VAL A 56 -5.46 -10.39 28.76
CA VAL A 56 -4.48 -10.90 27.79
C VAL A 56 -4.26 -12.40 28.00
N SER A 57 -4.06 -12.83 29.25
CA SER A 57 -3.82 -14.23 29.60
C SER A 57 -5.03 -15.11 29.27
N GLN A 58 -6.25 -14.64 29.57
CA GLN A 58 -7.49 -15.35 29.22
C GLN A 58 -7.68 -15.43 27.69
N LEU A 59 -7.44 -14.34 26.98
CA LEU A 59 -7.48 -14.27 25.53
C LEU A 59 -6.48 -15.26 24.92
N PHE A 60 -5.26 -15.30 25.44
CA PHE A 60 -4.20 -16.15 24.91
C PHE A 60 -4.48 -17.63 25.16
N LYS A 61 -5.01 -17.98 26.34
CA LYS A 61 -5.49 -19.33 26.61
C LYS A 61 -6.63 -19.71 25.67
N LYS A 62 -7.61 -18.83 25.48
CA LYS A 62 -8.79 -19.08 24.63
C LYS A 62 -8.42 -19.31 23.16
N PHE A 63 -7.45 -18.57 22.63
CA PHE A 63 -7.07 -18.62 21.21
C PHE A 63 -5.70 -19.27 20.96
N ALA A 64 -5.19 -20.01 21.94
CA ALA A 64 -3.89 -20.67 21.92
C ALA A 64 -2.74 -19.77 21.41
N LEU A 65 -2.71 -18.53 21.90
CA LEU A 65 -1.67 -17.55 21.59
C LEU A 65 -0.49 -17.71 22.54
N LYS A 66 0.73 -17.59 22.01
CA LYS A 66 1.97 -17.78 22.81
C LYS A 66 2.50 -16.47 23.40
N SER A 67 2.17 -15.33 22.79
CA SER A 67 2.61 -14.00 23.20
C SER A 67 1.75 -12.91 22.56
N THR A 68 1.93 -11.65 22.98
CA THR A 68 1.21 -10.53 22.35
C THR A 68 1.69 -10.21 20.94
N GLU A 69 2.94 -10.53 20.63
CA GLU A 69 3.45 -10.47 19.27
C GLU A 69 2.68 -11.43 18.37
N ASP A 70 2.40 -12.64 18.83
CA ASP A 70 1.57 -13.63 18.12
C ASP A 70 0.15 -13.09 17.86
N CYS A 71 -0.44 -12.38 18.82
CA CYS A 71 -1.72 -11.69 18.64
C CYS A 71 -1.65 -10.64 17.52
N THR A 72 -0.62 -9.80 17.51
CA THR A 72 -0.46 -8.78 16.45
C THR A 72 -0.23 -9.40 15.07
N VAL A 73 0.47 -10.53 14.99
CA VAL A 73 0.71 -11.26 13.74
C VAL A 73 -0.59 -11.86 13.21
N LYS A 74 -1.37 -12.55 14.06
CA LYS A 74 -2.68 -13.10 13.66
C LYS A 74 -3.64 -12.01 13.19
N LEU A 75 -3.68 -10.89 13.89
CA LEU A 75 -4.47 -9.74 13.48
C LEU A 75 -4.03 -9.21 12.11
N LYS A 76 -2.73 -8.96 11.89
CA LYS A 76 -2.22 -8.52 10.59
C LYS A 76 -2.59 -9.50 9.49
N TYR A 77 -2.51 -10.79 9.76
CA TYR A 77 -2.91 -11.84 8.82
C TYR A 77 -4.42 -11.78 8.52
N ALA A 78 -5.28 -11.71 9.53
CA ALA A 78 -6.73 -11.63 9.38
C ALA A 78 -7.16 -10.38 8.60
N CYS A 79 -6.54 -9.22 8.87
CA CYS A 79 -6.69 -7.99 8.09
C CYS A 79 -6.40 -8.23 6.60
N LYS A 80 -5.23 -8.79 6.29
CA LYS A 80 -4.78 -9.02 4.90
C LYS A 80 -5.61 -10.08 4.17
N ALA A 81 -6.06 -11.09 4.89
CA ALA A 81 -6.87 -12.18 4.34
C ALA A 81 -8.36 -11.80 4.17
N GLY A 82 -8.76 -10.58 4.55
CA GLY A 82 -10.16 -10.15 4.49
C GLY A 82 -11.08 -10.91 5.45
N ARG A 83 -10.52 -11.43 6.55
CA ARG A 83 -11.25 -12.22 7.57
C ARG A 83 -11.60 -11.40 8.81
N ALA A 84 -11.23 -10.12 8.83
CA ALA A 84 -11.59 -9.20 9.89
C ALA A 84 -12.90 -8.48 9.55
N PHE A 85 -13.83 -8.41 10.49
CA PHE A 85 -15.02 -7.56 10.39
C PHE A 85 -15.37 -6.97 11.75
N VAL A 86 -16.09 -5.86 11.74
CA VAL A 86 -16.49 -5.15 12.95
C VAL A 86 -17.99 -5.11 13.04
N LYS A 87 -18.51 -5.27 14.25
CA LYS A 87 -19.89 -4.97 14.60
C LYS A 87 -19.90 -3.72 15.46
N LEU A 88 -20.37 -2.62 14.90
CA LEU A 88 -20.52 -1.36 15.60
C LEU A 88 -21.86 -1.31 16.34
N GLN A 89 -21.82 -0.79 17.56
CA GLN A 89 -22.96 -0.34 18.35
C GLN A 89 -22.73 1.14 18.71
N GLU A 90 -23.69 1.77 19.38
CA GLU A 90 -23.67 3.20 19.69
C GLU A 90 -22.38 3.62 20.43
N ASP A 91 -22.08 2.96 21.56
CA ASP A 91 -20.91 3.25 22.40
C ASP A 91 -19.87 2.13 22.45
N SER A 92 -20.09 1.04 21.69
CA SER A 92 -19.20 -0.13 21.72
C SER A 92 -19.00 -0.72 20.34
N ALA A 93 -17.94 -1.51 20.21
CA ALA A 93 -17.66 -2.25 19.00
C ALA A 93 -17.11 -3.63 19.33
N VAL A 94 -17.45 -4.61 18.51
CA VAL A 94 -16.85 -5.95 18.58
C VAL A 94 -16.07 -6.20 17.30
N LEU A 95 -14.76 -6.39 17.44
CA LEU A 95 -13.89 -6.83 16.36
C LEU A 95 -13.86 -8.35 16.33
N HIS A 96 -14.15 -8.93 15.17
CA HIS A 96 -14.01 -10.36 14.91
C HIS A 96 -12.87 -10.60 13.92
N LEU A 97 -12.00 -11.57 14.24
CA LEU A 97 -10.80 -11.91 13.47
C LEU A 97 -10.88 -13.36 13.00
N GLY A 98 -11.77 -13.58 12.04
CA GLY A 98 -12.05 -14.89 11.46
C GLY A 98 -13.55 -15.07 11.18
N PRO A 99 -13.93 -16.03 10.32
CA PRO A 99 -15.32 -16.30 9.97
C PRO A 99 -16.11 -17.03 11.05
N GLU A 100 -15.47 -17.76 11.97
CA GLU A 100 -16.11 -18.67 12.92
C GLU A 100 -16.33 -18.04 14.32
N PRO A 101 -17.34 -18.49 15.09
CA PRO A 101 -17.58 -18.01 16.46
C PRO A 101 -16.44 -18.32 17.43
N THR A 102 -15.63 -19.33 17.13
CA THR A 102 -14.41 -19.70 17.87
C THR A 102 -13.21 -18.84 17.52
N ASP A 103 -13.33 -17.95 16.54
CA ASP A 103 -12.26 -17.04 16.15
C ASP A 103 -12.13 -15.85 17.11
N LEU A 104 -10.95 -15.23 17.08
CA LEU A 104 -10.58 -14.17 18.01
C LEU A 104 -11.56 -13.00 17.93
N SER A 105 -12.22 -12.71 19.05
CA SER A 105 -13.15 -11.60 19.22
C SER A 105 -12.71 -10.68 20.35
N LEU A 106 -12.76 -9.37 20.10
CA LEU A 106 -12.38 -8.33 21.04
C LEU A 106 -13.53 -7.33 21.16
N SER A 107 -13.91 -6.99 22.39
CA SER A 107 -14.85 -5.90 22.68
C SER A 107 -14.08 -4.62 22.97
N LEU A 108 -14.50 -3.52 22.35
CA LEU A 108 -13.90 -2.20 22.44
C LEU A 108 -14.98 -1.18 22.79
N SER A 109 -14.60 -0.14 23.53
CA SER A 109 -15.46 1.01 23.83
C SER A 109 -15.12 2.16 22.89
N LYS A 110 -16.16 2.92 22.50
CA LYS A 110 -16.00 4.16 21.76
C LYS A 110 -15.38 5.22 22.67
N LEU A 111 -14.38 5.95 22.17
CA LEU A 111 -13.79 7.08 22.89
C LEU A 111 -14.69 8.31 22.76
N THR A 112 -14.55 9.23 23.70
CA THR A 112 -15.18 10.55 23.56
C THR A 112 -14.61 11.30 22.36
N VAL A 113 -15.34 12.28 21.85
CA VAL A 113 -14.91 13.06 20.67
C VAL A 113 -13.54 13.73 20.88
N SER A 114 -13.28 14.26 22.08
CA SER A 114 -12.00 14.92 22.39
C SER A 114 -10.83 13.93 22.44
N GLU A 115 -11.02 12.76 23.06
CA GLU A 115 -10.03 11.69 23.13
C GLU A 115 -9.78 11.09 21.74
N GLY A 116 -10.84 10.80 21.00
CA GLY A 116 -10.76 10.25 19.64
C GLY A 116 -9.99 11.18 18.69
N ARG A 117 -10.27 12.49 18.72
CA ARG A 117 -9.51 13.48 17.93
C ARG A 117 -8.04 13.50 18.30
N THR A 118 -7.71 13.42 19.58
CA THR A 118 -6.33 13.38 20.06
C THR A 118 -5.62 12.12 19.56
N GLU A 119 -6.29 10.96 19.65
CA GLU A 119 -5.77 9.69 19.16
C GLU A 119 -5.52 9.69 17.65
N VAL A 120 -6.48 10.16 16.84
CA VAL A 120 -6.32 10.26 15.38
C VAL A 120 -5.18 11.20 15.03
N LYS A 121 -5.07 12.35 15.71
CA LYS A 121 -3.98 13.32 15.51
C LYS A 121 -2.62 12.67 15.74
N GLU A 122 -2.43 12.01 16.89
CA GLU A 122 -1.17 11.35 17.21
C GLU A 122 -0.86 10.20 16.25
N LEU A 123 -1.87 9.41 15.88
CA LEU A 123 -1.73 8.34 14.91
C LEU A 123 -1.23 8.87 13.56
N LEU A 124 -1.79 9.97 13.08
CA LEU A 124 -1.42 10.61 11.82
C LEU A 124 0.05 11.07 11.82
N PHE A 125 0.45 11.82 12.85
CA PHE A 125 1.85 12.28 12.96
C PHE A 125 2.81 11.11 13.06
N LYS A 126 2.47 10.08 13.84
CA LYS A 126 3.30 8.89 13.95
C LYS A 126 3.45 8.14 12.64
N MET A 127 2.38 8.03 11.84
CA MET A 127 2.45 7.44 10.51
C MET A 127 3.36 8.27 9.59
N ALA A 128 3.25 9.59 9.63
CA ALA A 128 4.12 10.49 8.86
C ALA A 128 5.60 10.34 9.25
N ASP A 129 5.91 10.35 10.55
CA ASP A 129 7.27 10.14 11.06
C ASP A 129 7.83 8.77 10.65
N SER A 130 7.00 7.72 10.73
CA SER A 130 7.40 6.37 10.34
C SER A 130 7.72 6.27 8.85
N LEU A 131 6.95 6.96 8.00
CA LEU A 131 7.21 7.02 6.55
C LEU A 131 8.52 7.78 6.25
N GLN A 132 8.75 8.91 6.92
CA GLN A 132 9.99 9.68 6.76
C GLN A 132 11.22 8.87 7.20
N GLN A 133 11.11 8.12 8.29
CA GLN A 133 12.16 7.19 8.75
C GLN A 133 12.43 6.08 7.73
N LEU A 134 11.37 5.53 7.12
CA LEU A 134 11.50 4.49 6.11
C LEU A 134 12.21 4.99 4.85
N GLU A 135 11.89 6.21 4.40
CA GLU A 135 12.54 6.87 3.26
C GLU A 135 14.03 7.16 3.55
N SER A 136 14.35 7.64 4.75
CA SER A 136 15.73 7.95 5.15
C SER A 136 16.59 6.72 5.43
N GLN A 137 16.01 5.56 5.76
CA GLN A 137 16.71 4.27 5.87
C GLN A 137 17.06 3.64 4.51
N GLY A 138 16.87 4.36 3.41
CA GLY A 138 17.29 3.89 2.09
C GLY A 138 16.44 2.73 1.57
N ALA A 139 15.23 2.54 2.10
CA ALA A 139 14.18 1.89 1.33
C ALA A 139 13.89 2.82 0.15
N SER A 140 14.72 2.68 -0.89
CA SER A 140 14.40 3.09 -2.24
C SER A 140 13.18 2.26 -2.63
N SER A 141 12.00 2.65 -2.15
CA SER A 141 10.78 2.22 -2.76
C SER A 141 10.81 2.86 -4.12
N SER A 142 11.29 2.10 -5.10
CA SER A 142 10.96 2.31 -6.49
C SER A 142 9.44 2.14 -6.62
N PHE A 143 8.66 3.11 -6.11
CA PHE A 143 7.35 3.44 -6.63
C PHE A 143 7.56 4.25 -7.91
N SER A 144 8.39 3.73 -8.82
CA SER A 144 8.18 4.05 -10.22
C SER A 144 6.81 3.50 -10.58
N PRO A 145 5.91 4.28 -11.22
CA PRO A 145 4.64 3.74 -11.69
C PRO A 145 4.96 2.52 -12.53
N VAL A 146 4.51 1.35 -12.11
CA VAL A 146 4.67 0.11 -12.88
C VAL A 146 3.96 0.35 -14.21
N LYS A 147 4.75 0.68 -15.23
CA LYS A 147 4.31 0.68 -16.61
C LYS A 147 4.10 -0.78 -16.95
N ASN A 148 2.86 -1.25 -16.81
CA ASN A 148 2.40 -2.58 -17.20
C ASN A 148 3.06 -2.94 -18.54
N PRO A 149 3.97 -3.94 -18.61
CA PRO A 149 4.15 -4.65 -19.85
C PRO A 149 2.91 -5.55 -19.93
N GLN A 150 1.80 -5.00 -20.41
CA GLN A 150 0.75 -5.84 -20.96
C GLN A 150 1.42 -6.68 -22.04
N LYS A 151 1.72 -7.92 -21.69
CA LYS A 151 1.79 -9.04 -22.61
C LYS A 151 0.47 -9.05 -23.36
N ARG A 152 0.36 -8.25 -24.42
CA ARG A 152 -0.50 -8.61 -25.54
C ARG A 152 0.23 -9.76 -26.23
N SER A 153 -0.20 -10.96 -25.87
CA SER A 153 -0.18 -12.08 -26.80
C SER A 153 -0.98 -11.65 -28.02
N SER A 154 -0.32 -11.03 -28.99
CA SER A 154 -0.75 -11.07 -30.37
C SER A 154 0.22 -12.00 -31.05
N GLU A 155 -0.25 -13.22 -31.29
CA GLU A 155 0.33 -14.17 -32.23
C GLU A 155 0.70 -13.41 -33.51
N TYR A 156 1.98 -13.14 -33.71
CA TYR A 156 2.51 -12.79 -35.01
C TYR A 156 3.17 -14.05 -35.53
N GLU A 157 2.43 -14.78 -36.37
CA GLU A 157 2.99 -15.84 -37.19
C GLU A 157 3.92 -15.17 -38.23
N PRO A 158 5.22 -15.50 -38.30
CA PRO A 158 6.08 -14.98 -39.35
C PRO A 158 5.71 -15.70 -40.64
N ARG A 159 4.85 -15.06 -41.45
CA ARG A 159 4.56 -15.54 -42.80
C ARG A 159 5.85 -15.52 -43.62
N ASN A 160 6.45 -16.70 -43.74
CA ASN A 160 7.60 -16.99 -44.59
C ASN A 160 7.25 -16.72 -46.04
N HIS A 161 7.60 -15.54 -46.53
CA HIS A 161 7.46 -15.19 -47.92
C HIS A 161 8.67 -14.37 -48.38
N HIS A 162 9.44 -15.06 -49.22
CA HIS A 162 10.18 -14.56 -50.39
C HIS A 162 11.71 -14.51 -50.29
N THR A 163 12.31 -15.64 -50.67
CA THR A 163 13.29 -15.76 -51.75
C THR A 163 13.94 -14.45 -52.24
N GLY A 164 15.17 -14.19 -51.81
CA GLY A 164 16.08 -13.20 -52.38
C GLY A 164 17.50 -13.40 -51.83
N PRO A 165 18.56 -13.20 -52.63
CA PRO A 165 19.92 -13.61 -52.26
C PRO A 165 20.45 -12.77 -51.09
N ILE A 166 21.18 -13.43 -50.19
CA ILE A 166 21.83 -12.84 -49.01
C ILE A 166 22.86 -11.81 -49.49
N VAL A 167 22.52 -10.52 -49.47
CA VAL A 167 23.46 -9.44 -49.76
C VAL A 167 24.25 -9.12 -48.50
N ALA A 168 25.57 -9.30 -48.62
CA ALA A 168 26.59 -9.03 -47.61
C ALA A 168 26.37 -7.71 -46.84
N VAL A 169 26.68 -7.73 -45.54
CA VAL A 169 26.64 -6.60 -44.61
C VAL A 169 27.50 -5.46 -45.15
N ARG A 170 26.90 -4.53 -45.89
CA ARG A 170 27.56 -3.28 -46.27
C ARG A 170 27.68 -2.39 -45.02
N LYS A 171 28.87 -1.83 -44.81
CA LYS A 171 29.17 -0.90 -43.72
C LYS A 171 28.18 0.26 -43.76
N ARG A 172 27.48 0.48 -42.63
CA ARG A 172 26.45 1.52 -42.47
C ARG A 172 27.07 2.91 -42.59
N LEU A 173 26.41 3.81 -43.31
CA LEU A 173 26.86 5.20 -43.42
C LEU A 173 26.41 5.99 -42.19
N PRO A 174 27.20 6.98 -41.72
CA PRO A 174 26.79 7.84 -40.61
C PRO A 174 25.45 8.54 -40.91
N GLY A 175 24.48 8.38 -40.01
CA GLY A 175 23.13 8.94 -40.15
C GLY A 175 22.06 7.96 -40.65
N ASP A 176 22.39 6.68 -40.89
CA ASP A 176 21.39 5.63 -41.12
C ASP A 176 20.62 5.32 -39.83
N SER A 177 19.30 5.22 -39.95
CA SER A 177 18.42 4.97 -38.80
C SER A 177 18.68 3.59 -38.20
N LEU A 178 19.03 3.56 -36.91
CA LEU A 178 19.25 2.32 -36.15
C LEU A 178 17.97 1.52 -35.93
N ILE A 179 16.84 2.22 -35.83
CA ILE A 179 15.55 1.61 -35.49
C ILE A 179 14.88 1.01 -36.74
N ASN A 180 15.12 1.59 -37.93
CA ASN A 180 14.48 1.14 -39.16
C ASN A 180 15.48 1.04 -40.33
N PRO A 181 16.36 0.02 -40.32
CA PRO A 181 17.33 -0.18 -41.39
C PRO A 181 16.62 -0.41 -42.74
N GLY A 182 17.05 0.31 -43.77
CA GLY A 182 16.51 0.20 -45.14
C GLY A 182 15.34 1.14 -45.46
N THR A 183 14.85 1.93 -44.50
CA THR A 183 13.83 2.95 -44.80
C THR A 183 14.45 4.13 -45.54
N LYS A 184 13.92 4.49 -46.71
CA LYS A 184 14.39 5.65 -47.49
C LYS A 184 14.17 6.95 -46.70
N ARG A 185 15.23 7.75 -46.55
CA ARG A 185 15.16 9.07 -45.90
C ARG A 185 14.18 9.98 -46.63
N LYS A 186 13.38 10.73 -45.88
CA LYS A 186 12.61 11.86 -46.41
C LYS A 186 13.61 12.96 -46.82
N LYS A 187 13.47 13.49 -48.05
CA LYS A 187 14.29 14.61 -48.51
C LYS A 187 13.95 15.85 -47.68
N PRO A 188 14.94 16.65 -47.24
CA PRO A 188 14.65 17.91 -46.57
C PRO A 188 13.86 18.82 -47.52
N ALA A 189 12.93 19.60 -46.95
CA ALA A 189 12.16 20.57 -47.71
C ALA A 189 13.13 21.61 -48.29
N THR A 190 13.11 21.76 -49.61
CA THR A 190 13.81 22.85 -50.30
C THR A 190 12.88 24.07 -50.23
N GLY A 191 13.39 25.19 -49.72
CA GLY A 191 12.59 26.40 -49.55
C GLY A 191 12.02 26.92 -50.87
N VAL A 192 10.98 27.73 -50.78
CA VAL A 192 10.37 28.44 -51.92
C VAL A 192 11.21 29.69 -52.18
N ALA A 193 11.69 29.87 -53.42
CA ALA A 193 12.28 31.14 -53.84
C ALA A 193 11.14 32.10 -54.18
N PHE A 194 11.18 33.30 -53.63
CA PHE A 194 10.30 34.39 -54.04
C PHE A 194 10.97 35.12 -55.20
N ASP A 195 10.21 35.34 -56.27
CA ASP A 195 10.63 36.12 -57.43
C ASP A 195 10.45 37.60 -57.06
N ASP A 196 11.56 38.32 -56.93
CA ASP A 196 11.53 39.77 -56.70
C ASP A 196 11.21 40.42 -58.05
N GLY A 197 9.93 40.74 -58.26
CA GLY A 197 9.49 41.42 -59.48
C GLY A 197 10.21 42.75 -59.64
N ASP A 198 10.88 42.93 -60.78
CA ASP A 198 11.39 44.22 -61.23
C ASP A 198 10.19 45.13 -61.54
N ASP A 199 9.94 46.11 -60.67
CA ASP A 199 9.07 47.26 -60.95
C ASP A 199 9.84 48.26 -61.85
N GLU A 200 9.56 48.27 -63.15
CA GLU A 200 9.75 49.47 -64.02
C GLU A 200 8.73 49.53 -65.17
#